data_AF-A0A925LLB3-F1
#
_entry.id   AF-A0A925LLB3-F1
#
_cell.length_a   1.000
_cell.length_b   1.000
_cell.length_c   1.000
_cell.angle_alpha   90.00
_cell.angle_beta   90.00
_cell.angle_gamma   90.00
#
_symmetry.space_group_name_H-M   'P 1'
#
loop_
_entity.id
_entity.type
_entity.pdbx_description
1 polymer ?
#
loop_
_entity_poly.entity_id
_entity_poly.type
_entity_poly.pdbx_seq_one_letter_code
_entity_poly.pdbx_strand_id
1 'polypeptide(L)'
;MKGFRYLENVATLKLDQPTCIGCGRCLEVCPHQVFEPAGKKARIRDLDACMECGACALNCPVKAITVDSGVGCASGMINEWLQERKLGKLGSGNCCS
;
A
#
# COMPACT_ATOMS: atom_id res chain seq x y z
N MET A 1 12.36 -6.21 12.24
CA MET A 1 12.68 -4.85 12.70
C MET A 1 11.52 -4.35 13.56
N LYS A 2 11.61 -4.37 14.90
CA LYS A 2 10.50 -3.99 15.80
C LYS A 2 10.49 -2.50 16.21
N GLY A 3 11.49 -1.72 15.77
CA GLY A 3 11.75 -0.38 16.31
C GLY A 3 11.18 0.82 15.53
N PHE A 4 10.53 0.62 14.37
CA PHE A 4 10.08 1.70 13.49
C PHE A 4 8.65 1.48 12.97
N ARG A 5 7.72 1.03 13.82
CA ARG A 5 6.29 0.95 13.43
C ARG A 5 5.70 2.36 13.47
N TYR A 6 5.30 2.86 12.31
CA TYR A 6 4.77 4.22 12.15
C TYR A 6 3.30 4.30 12.57
N LEU A 7 2.45 3.37 12.13
CA LEU A 7 1.01 3.30 12.44
C LEU A 7 0.52 1.83 12.35
N GLU A 8 -0.36 1.43 13.27
CA GLU A 8 -0.93 0.07 13.28
C GLU A 8 -2.24 0.01 12.47
N ASN A 9 -2.45 -1.11 11.75
CA ASN A 9 -3.67 -1.45 11.02
C ASN A 9 -4.07 -0.47 9.89
N VAL A 10 -3.12 0.24 9.30
CA VAL A 10 -3.38 1.17 8.18
C VAL A 10 -3.04 0.60 6.81
N ALA A 11 -2.21 -0.44 6.75
CA ALA A 11 -1.74 -0.99 5.48
C ALA A 11 -2.87 -1.70 4.72
N THR A 12 -2.98 -1.39 3.43
CA THR A 12 -3.97 -1.95 2.50
C THR A 12 -3.60 -3.35 1.97
N LEU A 13 -2.39 -3.83 2.29
CA LEU A 13 -1.83 -5.08 1.80
C LEU A 13 -2.73 -6.29 2.10
N LYS A 14 -3.05 -7.07 1.05
CA LYS A 14 -3.80 -8.33 1.15
C LYS A 14 -3.09 -9.44 0.41
N LEU A 15 -3.19 -10.66 0.95
CA LEU A 15 -2.70 -11.89 0.34
C LEU A 15 -3.88 -12.87 0.21
N ASP A 16 -4.22 -13.21 -1.02
CA ASP A 16 -5.21 -14.24 -1.34
C ASP A 16 -4.58 -15.64 -1.24
N GLN A 17 -4.89 -16.34 -0.14
CA GLN A 17 -4.34 -17.65 0.16
C GLN A 17 -4.72 -18.70 -0.89
N PRO A 18 -5.99 -18.87 -1.30
CA PRO A 18 -6.38 -19.74 -2.41
C PRO A 18 -5.50 -19.62 -3.66
N THR A 19 -5.26 -18.40 -4.13
CA THR A 19 -4.51 -18.14 -5.38
C THR A 19 -2.99 -18.25 -5.20
N CYS A 20 -2.47 -18.13 -3.97
CA CYS A 20 -1.05 -18.23 -3.70
C CYS A 20 -0.48 -19.63 -4.04
N ILE A 21 0.48 -19.67 -4.97
CA ILE A 21 1.20 -20.90 -5.38
C ILE A 21 2.52 -21.12 -4.63
N GLY A 22 2.86 -20.26 -3.66
CA GLY A 22 4.08 -20.44 -2.85
C GLY A 22 5.41 -20.16 -3.56
N CYS A 23 5.42 -19.38 -4.64
CA CYS A 23 6.63 -19.14 -5.45
C CYS A 23 7.77 -18.37 -4.75
N GLY A 24 7.54 -17.82 -3.55
CA GLY A 24 8.60 -17.19 -2.76
C GLY A 24 8.97 -15.74 -3.13
N ARG A 25 8.58 -15.24 -4.31
CA ARG A 25 8.99 -13.89 -4.78
C ARG A 25 8.69 -12.76 -3.81
N CYS A 26 7.55 -12.79 -3.11
CA CYS A 26 7.20 -11.76 -2.13
C CYS A 26 8.13 -11.73 -0.92
N LEU A 27 8.79 -12.84 -0.57
CA LEU A 27 9.79 -12.90 0.49
C LEU A 27 11.11 -12.27 0.03
N GLU A 28 11.47 -12.44 -1.23
CA GLU A 28 12.70 -11.91 -1.82
C GLU A 28 12.64 -10.40 -2.06
N VAL A 29 11.52 -9.91 -2.62
CA VAL A 29 11.42 -8.51 -3.04
C VAL A 29 10.92 -7.56 -1.94
N CYS A 30 10.53 -8.07 -0.77
CA CYS A 30 10.02 -7.23 0.32
C CYS A 30 11.17 -6.75 1.21
N PRO A 31 11.62 -5.49 1.12
CA PRO A 31 12.74 -4.99 1.93
C PRO A 31 12.44 -5.00 3.44
N HIS A 32 11.16 -4.97 3.80
CA HIS A 32 10.69 -4.93 5.19
C HIS A 32 10.36 -6.32 5.76
N GLN A 33 10.52 -7.39 4.98
CA GLN A 33 10.27 -8.77 5.40
C GLN A 33 8.87 -8.98 6.02
N VAL A 34 7.86 -8.38 5.39
CA VAL A 34 6.44 -8.48 5.80
C VAL A 34 5.90 -9.91 5.67
N PHE A 35 6.51 -10.72 4.81
CA PHE A 35 6.08 -12.09 4.53
C PHE A 35 6.97 -13.13 5.21
N GLU A 36 6.40 -14.29 5.51
CA GLU A 36 7.11 -15.48 5.97
C GLU A 36 6.61 -16.74 5.24
N PRO A 37 7.42 -17.81 5.18
CA PRO A 37 6.96 -19.10 4.66
C PRO A 37 5.90 -19.71 5.60
N ALA A 38 4.83 -20.24 5.03
CA ALA A 38 3.79 -20.99 5.73
C ALA A 38 3.50 -22.29 4.96
N GLY A 39 4.29 -23.32 5.23
CA GLY A 39 4.26 -24.58 4.50
C GLY A 39 4.61 -24.38 3.03
N LYS A 40 3.65 -24.66 2.13
CA LYS A 40 3.81 -24.48 0.67
C LYS A 40 3.32 -23.12 0.16
N LYS A 41 2.95 -22.18 1.04
CA LYS A 41 2.43 -20.85 0.69
C LYS A 41 3.17 -19.76 1.47
N ALA A 42 2.91 -18.50 1.12
CA ALA A 42 3.36 -17.36 1.91
C ALA A 42 2.30 -16.99 2.97
N ARG A 43 2.72 -16.31 4.03
CA ARG A 43 1.85 -15.67 5.02
C ARG A 43 2.36 -14.26 5.32
N ILE A 44 1.46 -13.35 5.67
CA ILE A 44 1.80 -12.04 6.22
C ILE A 44 2.19 -12.21 7.69
N ARG A 45 3.45 -11.93 8.01
CA ARG A 45 4.02 -11.98 9.37
C ARG A 45 3.79 -10.67 10.12
N ASP A 46 4.02 -9.55 9.45
CA ASP A 46 3.99 -8.21 10.07
C ASP A 46 3.38 -7.20 9.10
N LEU A 47 2.05 -7.08 9.13
CA LEU A 47 1.30 -6.19 8.25
C LEU A 47 1.71 -4.72 8.44
N ASP A 48 1.95 -4.31 9.69
CA ASP A 48 2.28 -2.94 10.07
C ASP A 48 3.71 -2.52 9.66
N ALA A 49 4.53 -3.47 9.22
CA ALA A 49 5.84 -3.18 8.62
C ALA A 49 5.73 -2.82 7.12
N CYS A 50 4.55 -2.96 6.50
CA CYS A 50 4.35 -2.66 5.09
C CYS A 50 4.42 -1.15 4.82
N MET A 51 5.33 -0.75 3.93
CA MET A 51 5.45 0.64 3.44
C MET A 51 4.66 0.89 2.14
N GLU A 52 3.79 -0.04 1.75
CA GLU A 52 2.94 0.05 0.54
C GLU A 52 3.70 0.30 -0.78
N CYS A 53 4.95 -0.18 -0.89
CA CYS A 53 5.78 0.04 -2.08
C CYS A 53 5.33 -0.72 -3.35
N GLY A 54 4.41 -1.69 -3.24
CA GLY A 54 3.90 -2.44 -4.40
C GLY A 54 4.81 -3.54 -4.96
N ALA A 55 6.07 -3.66 -4.53
CA ALA A 55 7.04 -4.61 -5.09
C ALA A 55 6.54 -6.07 -5.08
N CYS A 56 5.89 -6.49 -4.00
CA CYS A 56 5.36 -7.85 -3.87
C CYS A 56 4.18 -8.13 -4.83
N ALA A 57 3.30 -7.15 -5.05
CA ALA A 57 2.18 -7.27 -5.99
C ALA A 57 2.69 -7.33 -7.44
N LEU A 58 3.64 -6.46 -7.80
CA LEU A 58 4.24 -6.43 -9.15
C LEU A 58 4.96 -7.73 -9.52
N ASN A 59 5.56 -8.40 -8.53
CA ASN A 59 6.33 -9.63 -8.76
C ASN A 59 5.53 -10.92 -8.52
N CYS A 60 4.24 -10.84 -8.19
CA CYS A 60 3.42 -12.03 -7.99
C CYS A 60 2.94 -12.58 -9.35
N PRO A 61 3.41 -13.75 -9.82
CA PRO A 61 3.09 -14.26 -11.15
C PRO A 61 1.63 -14.66 -11.31
N VAL A 62 0.95 -14.94 -10.20
CA VAL A 62 -0.46 -15.34 -10.13
C VAL A 62 -1.36 -14.25 -9.54
N LYS A 63 -0.81 -13.04 -9.32
CA LYS A 63 -1.55 -11.88 -8.78
C LYS A 63 -2.31 -12.15 -7.47
N ALA A 64 -1.76 -13.00 -6.61
CA ALA A 64 -2.34 -13.32 -5.30
C ALA A 64 -2.14 -12.20 -4.26
N ILE A 65 -1.45 -11.11 -4.58
CA ILE A 65 -1.13 -10.02 -3.65
C ILE A 65 -1.65 -8.71 -4.22
N THR A 66 -2.35 -7.95 -3.38
CA THR A 66 -2.81 -6.59 -3.70
C THR A 66 -2.37 -5.60 -2.62
N VAL A 67 -2.07 -4.37 -3.01
CA VAL A 67 -1.71 -3.26 -2.13
C VAL A 67 -1.95 -1.96 -2.89
N ASP A 68 -2.49 -0.95 -2.22
CA ASP A 68 -2.71 0.37 -2.81
C ASP A 68 -1.40 1.16 -2.76
N SER A 69 -0.51 0.88 -3.71
CA SER A 69 0.79 1.54 -3.79
C SER A 69 0.69 2.93 -4.40
N GLY A 70 1.37 3.92 -3.82
CA GLY A 70 1.48 5.25 -4.40
C GLY A 70 1.85 6.33 -3.40
N VAL A 71 1.85 7.58 -3.85
CA VAL A 71 2.11 8.77 -3.02
C VAL A 71 0.80 9.40 -2.57
N GLY A 72 -0.08 8.63 -1.91
CA GLY A 72 -1.48 8.99 -1.64
C GLY A 72 -1.70 10.43 -1.18
N CYS A 73 -0.97 10.89 -0.14
CA CYS A 73 -1.08 12.27 0.35
C CYS A 73 -0.67 13.31 -0.69
N ALA A 74 0.44 13.09 -1.41
CA ALA A 74 0.90 14.01 -2.45
C ALA A 74 -0.09 14.03 -3.63
N SER A 75 -0.61 12.87 -4.02
CA SER A 75 -1.67 12.78 -5.04
C SER A 75 -2.93 13.53 -4.62
N GLY A 76 -3.34 13.45 -3.35
CA GLY A 76 -4.47 14.23 -2.81
C GLY A 76 -4.23 15.73 -2.96
N MET A 77 -3.07 16.23 -2.52
CA MET A 77 -2.72 17.65 -2.64
C MET A 77 -2.63 18.12 -4.09
N ILE A 78 -2.01 17.33 -4.97
CA ILE A 78 -1.87 17.65 -6.40
C ILE A 78 -3.25 17.67 -7.06
N ASN A 79 -4.12 16.71 -6.74
CA ASN A 79 -5.47 16.65 -7.29
C ASN A 79 -6.29 17.86 -6.87
N GLU A 80 -6.21 18.27 -5.59
CA GLU A 80 -6.87 19.49 -5.09
C GLU A 80 -6.40 20.71 -5.89
N TRP A 81 -5.08 20.91 -6.01
CA TRP A 81 -4.52 22.01 -6.79
C TRP A 81 -4.91 21.97 -8.29
N LEU A 82 -4.99 20.79 -8.90
CA LEU A 82 -5.47 20.64 -10.27
C LEU A 82 -6.97 20.93 -10.39
N GLN A 83 -7.77 20.60 -9.37
CA GLN A 83 -9.20 20.96 -9.33
C GLN A 83 -9.36 22.48 -9.22
N GLU A 84 -8.59 23.15 -8.35
CA GLU A 84 -8.55 24.61 -8.25
C GLU A 84 -8.19 25.29 -9.58
N ARG A 85 -7.31 24.67 -10.39
CA ARG A 85 -6.93 25.19 -11.73
C ARG A 85 -7.90 24.83 -12.84
N LYS A 86 -8.69 23.76 -12.69
CA LYS A 86 -9.77 23.37 -13.63
C LYS A 86 -11.07 24.14 -13.38
N LEU A 87 -11.33 24.52 -12.14
CA LEU A 87 -12.43 25.39 -11.73
C LEU A 87 -11.89 26.82 -11.57
N GLY A 88 -11.74 27.54 -12.67
CA GLY A 88 -11.58 28.99 -12.60
C GLY A 88 -12.75 29.61 -11.82
N LYS A 89 -12.52 29.95 -10.54
CA LYS A 89 -13.47 30.51 -9.56
C LYS A 89 -14.60 29.56 -9.08
N LEU A 90 -14.54 29.21 -7.80
CA LEU A 90 -15.62 29.54 -6.87
C LEU A 90 -15.00 30.22 -5.64
N GLY A 91 -14.85 31.54 -5.74
CA GLY A 91 -15.00 32.35 -4.53
C GLY A 91 -16.49 32.40 -4.21
N SER A 92 -16.89 31.83 -3.07
CA SER A 92 -17.99 32.33 -2.23
C SER A 92 -18.12 31.47 -0.97
N GLY A 93 -18.06 32.10 0.21
CA GLY A 93 -18.70 31.56 1.41
C GLY A 93 -17.79 31.38 2.63
N ASN A 94 -17.47 32.50 3.28
CA ASN A 94 -17.18 32.68 4.71
C ASN A 94 -16.35 31.61 5.45
N CYS A 95 -15.05 31.87 5.58
CA CYS A 95 -14.19 31.22 6.59
C CYS A 95 -14.09 32.00 7.92
N CYS A 96 -14.93 33.00 8.15
CA CYS A 96 -15.07 33.70 9.44
C CYS A 96 -16.50 34.25 9.56
N SER A 97 -17.40 33.44 10.14
CA SER A 97 -18.58 33.81 10.93
C SER A 97 -19.14 32.56 11.60
#